data_AF-M7A8J2-F1
#
_entry.id   AF-M7A8J2-F1
#
_cell.length_a   1.000
_cell.length_b   1.000
_cell.length_c   1.000
_cell.angle_alpha   90.00
_cell.angle_beta   90.00
_cell.angle_gamma   90.00
#
_symmetry.space_group_name_H-M   'P 1'
#
loop_
_entity.id
_entity.type
_entity.pdbx_description
1 polymer ?
#
loop_
_entity_poly.entity_id
_entity_poly.type
_entity_poly.pdbx_seq_one_letter_code
_entity_poly.pdbx_strand_id
1 'polypeptide(L)'
;MSGSLSANSLFETQAENLLRIAEEAYKDRKFHKSIEEIKNFLILYPSSKFKNKAYQVLKDNYSRLGRPEKVLEINLYQYAQEPTSSLGLNALFEAGKLYLEIGEENKAKEVFKSICNQSFSRELAEKASLELSEREILNDSHTEIQECAEK
;
A
#
# COMPACT_ATOMS: atom_id res chain seq x y z
N MET A 1 7.26 -8.88 38.51
CA MET A 1 6.67 -8.75 37.15
C MET A 1 6.49 -7.29 36.69
N SER A 2 7.12 -6.30 37.33
CA SER A 2 6.97 -4.87 36.99
C SER A 2 7.94 -4.32 35.94
N GLY A 3 9.03 -5.03 35.63
CA GLY A 3 10.07 -4.55 34.70
C GLY A 3 9.75 -4.69 33.20
N SER A 4 8.85 -5.60 32.81
CA SER A 4 8.49 -5.79 31.39
C SER A 4 7.49 -4.74 30.90
N LEU A 5 6.57 -4.30 31.76
CA LEU A 5 5.59 -3.24 31.45
C LEU A 5 6.26 -1.87 31.26
N SER A 6 7.28 -1.54 32.06
CA SER A 6 8.02 -0.28 31.92
C SER A 6 8.91 -0.25 30.67
N ALA A 7 9.58 -1.36 30.34
CA ALA A 7 10.39 -1.48 29.14
C ALA A 7 9.56 -1.39 27.85
N ASN A 8 8.39 -2.05 27.82
CA ASN A 8 7.47 -1.96 26.68
C ASN A 8 6.89 -0.55 26.51
N SER A 9 6.55 0.11 27.62
CA SER A 9 6.11 1.51 27.58
C SER A 9 7.18 2.43 27.00
N LEU A 10 8.44 2.27 27.42
CA LEU A 10 9.54 3.09 26.92
C LEU A 10 9.80 2.83 25.43
N PHE A 11 9.77 1.57 24.99
CA PHE A 11 9.90 1.19 23.58
C PHE A 11 8.85 1.89 22.70
N GLU A 12 7.58 1.84 23.10
CA GLU A 12 6.50 2.49 22.34
C GLU A 12 6.59 4.02 22.38
N THR A 13 7.01 4.63 23.49
CA THR A 13 7.23 6.08 23.56
C THR A 13 8.36 6.51 22.62
N GLN A 14 9.44 5.75 22.51
CA GLN A 14 10.53 6.07 21.58
C GLN A 14 10.08 5.91 20.12
N ALA A 15 9.33 4.85 19.81
CA ALA A 15 8.73 4.64 18.50
C ALA A 15 7.83 5.83 18.11
N GLU A 16 6.93 6.24 19.01
CA GLU A 16 6.02 7.37 18.80
C GLU A 16 6.78 8.68 18.53
N ASN A 17 7.85 8.95 19.29
CA ASN A 17 8.67 10.13 19.10
C ASN A 17 9.33 10.17 17.72
N LEU A 18 9.90 9.04 17.27
CA LEU A 18 10.53 8.96 15.96
C LEU A 18 9.50 9.10 14.82
N LEU A 19 8.32 8.49 14.98
CA LEU A 19 7.21 8.68 14.04
C LEU A 19 6.79 10.16 13.97
N ARG A 20 6.67 10.84 15.11
CA ARG A 20 6.31 12.27 15.14
C ARG A 20 7.33 13.15 14.40
N ILE A 21 8.62 12.89 14.57
CA ILE A 21 9.69 13.61 13.86
C ILE A 21 9.54 13.43 12.35
N ALA A 22 9.25 12.20 11.90
CA ALA A 22 9.02 11.93 10.49
C ALA A 22 7.76 12.62 9.94
N GLU A 23 6.66 12.63 10.70
CA GLU A 23 5.42 13.32 10.33
C GLU A 23 5.61 14.85 10.25
N GLU A 24 6.40 15.44 11.16
CA GLU A 24 6.77 16.85 11.12
C GLU A 24 7.62 17.17 9.87
N ALA A 25 8.60 16.33 9.56
CA ALA A 25 9.38 16.47 8.33
C ALA A 25 8.51 16.36 7.06
N TYR A 26 7.51 15.47 7.05
CA TYR A 26 6.55 15.37 5.94
C TYR A 26 5.69 16.64 5.81
N LYS A 27 5.18 17.18 6.92
CA LYS A 27 4.40 18.44 6.95
C LYS A 27 5.22 19.62 6.43
N ASP A 28 6.50 19.67 6.78
CA ASP A 28 7.48 20.64 6.30
C ASP A 28 7.90 20.42 4.82
N ARG A 29 7.33 19.43 4.13
CA ARG A 29 7.69 18.99 2.77
C ARG A 29 9.15 18.52 2.63
N LYS A 30 9.81 18.19 3.74
CA LYS A 30 11.16 17.60 3.78
C LYS A 30 11.06 16.09 3.57
N PHE A 31 10.57 15.68 2.41
CA PHE A 31 10.19 14.28 2.15
C PHE A 31 11.35 13.30 2.29
N HIS A 32 12.54 13.64 1.79
CA HIS A 32 13.73 12.79 1.93
C HIS A 32 14.11 12.57 3.40
N LYS A 33 14.05 13.61 4.23
CA LYS A 33 14.31 13.49 5.66
C LYS A 33 13.24 12.62 6.32
N SER A 34 11.96 12.86 6.03
CA SER A 34 10.86 12.04 6.57
C SER A 34 11.04 10.55 6.22
N ILE A 35 11.44 10.24 4.98
CA ILE A 35 11.74 8.86 4.54
C ILE A 35 12.88 8.25 5.37
N GLU A 36 13.96 8.99 5.62
CA GLU A 36 15.09 8.53 6.43
C GLU A 36 14.65 8.16 7.85
N GLU A 37 13.89 9.05 8.50
CA GLU A 37 13.37 8.84 9.86
C GLU A 37 12.41 7.64 9.93
N ILE A 38 11.54 7.47 8.94
CA ILE A 38 10.66 6.29 8.87
C ILE A 38 11.45 5.00 8.62
N LYS A 39 12.48 5.02 7.77
CA LYS A 39 13.33 3.84 7.57
C LYS A 39 14.03 3.44 8.88
N ASN A 40 14.54 4.42 9.63
CA ASN A 40 15.09 4.18 10.96
C ASN A 40 14.02 3.61 11.91
N PHE A 41 12.79 4.15 11.89
CA PHE A 41 11.69 3.60 12.67
C PHE A 41 11.44 2.12 12.36
N LEU A 42 11.36 1.75 11.08
CA LEU A 42 11.03 0.39 10.66
C LEU A 42 12.13 -0.62 11.00
N ILE A 43 13.38 -0.15 11.15
CA ILE A 43 14.53 -0.96 11.60
C ILE A 43 14.54 -1.11 13.13
N LEU A 44 14.35 0.00 13.86
CA LEU A 44 14.50 0.04 15.32
C LEU A 44 13.27 -0.45 16.07
N TYR A 45 12.08 -0.24 15.51
CA TYR A 45 10.78 -0.52 16.13
C TYR A 45 9.87 -1.41 15.26
N PRO A 46 10.36 -2.54 14.71
CA PRO A 46 9.62 -3.37 13.76
C PRO A 46 8.40 -4.08 14.36
N SER A 47 8.28 -4.13 15.69
CA SER A 47 7.13 -4.71 16.40
C SER A 47 6.24 -3.65 17.05
N SER A 48 6.55 -2.36 16.90
CA SER A 48 5.74 -1.29 17.50
C SER A 48 4.32 -1.29 16.94
N LYS A 49 3.35 -0.96 17.79
CA LYS A 49 1.95 -0.74 17.38
C LYS A 49 1.81 0.34 16.29
N PHE A 50 2.81 1.22 16.15
CA PHE A 50 2.82 2.30 15.15
C PHE A 50 3.39 1.89 13.78
N LYS A 51 3.87 0.64 13.62
CA LYS A 51 4.45 0.15 12.35
C LYS A 51 3.61 0.45 11.12
N ASN A 52 2.31 0.18 11.18
CA ASN A 52 1.43 0.38 10.02
C ASN A 52 1.28 1.88 9.69
N LYS A 53 1.27 2.73 10.71
CA LYS A 53 1.26 4.17 10.52
C LYS A 53 2.58 4.69 9.94
N ALA A 54 3.72 4.13 10.36
CA ALA A 54 5.01 4.42 9.75
C ALA A 54 5.03 4.04 8.25
N TYR A 55 4.54 2.86 7.87
CA TYR A 55 4.39 2.49 6.46
C TYR A 55 3.47 3.45 5.70
N GLN A 56 2.39 3.95 6.30
CA GLN A 56 1.53 4.94 5.67
C GLN A 56 2.29 6.24 5.38
N VAL A 57 3.03 6.77 6.36
CA VAL A 57 3.85 7.98 6.17
C VAL A 57 4.91 7.74 5.08
N LEU A 58 5.51 6.56 5.01
CA LEU A 58 6.47 6.22 3.97
C LEU A 58 5.84 6.24 2.57
N LYS A 59 4.64 5.64 2.43
CA LYS A 59 3.86 5.65 1.18
C LYS A 59 3.50 7.07 0.78
N ASP A 60 3.01 7.89 1.71
CA ASP A 60 2.66 9.29 1.47
C ASP A 60 3.86 10.09 0.94
N ASN A 61 5.04 9.89 1.53
CA ASN A 61 6.28 10.51 1.07
C ASN A 61 6.63 10.12 -0.37
N TYR A 62 6.58 8.82 -0.69
CA TYR A 62 6.88 8.35 -2.05
C TYR A 62 5.84 8.82 -3.07
N SER A 63 4.56 8.85 -2.71
CA SER A 63 3.51 9.45 -3.54
C SER A 63 3.79 10.93 -3.82
N ARG A 64 4.21 11.71 -2.82
CA ARG A 64 4.57 13.14 -3.01
C ARG A 64 5.77 13.35 -3.91
N LEU A 65 6.67 12.38 -3.99
CA LEU A 65 7.84 12.41 -4.86
C LEU A 65 7.58 11.84 -6.26
N GLY A 66 6.34 11.43 -6.57
CA GLY A 66 6.01 10.79 -7.85
C GLY A 66 6.78 9.48 -8.02
N ARG A 67 6.82 8.65 -6.98
CA ARG A 67 7.49 7.34 -6.95
C ARG A 67 6.48 6.21 -6.73
N PRO A 68 5.49 6.02 -7.61
CA PRO A 68 4.45 5.00 -7.43
C PRO A 68 5.02 3.58 -7.34
N GLU A 69 6.16 3.31 -7.98
CA GLU A 69 6.88 2.04 -7.88
C GLU A 69 7.33 1.72 -6.45
N LYS A 70 7.71 2.74 -5.66
CA LYS A 70 8.06 2.56 -4.25
C LYS A 70 6.86 2.33 -3.37
N VAL A 71 5.74 2.97 -3.69
CA VAL A 71 4.47 2.71 -3.00
C VAL A 71 4.01 1.28 -3.27
N LEU A 72 4.18 0.80 -4.50
CA LEU A 72 3.87 -0.57 -4.91
C LEU A 72 4.75 -1.59 -4.17
N GLU A 73 6.07 -1.39 -4.12
CA GLU A 73 7.00 -2.23 -3.35
C GLU A 73 6.55 -2.40 -1.89
N ILE A 74 6.12 -1.31 -1.24
CA ILE A 74 5.66 -1.33 0.15
C ILE A 74 4.36 -2.13 0.29
N ASN A 75 3.38 -1.92 -0.59
CA ASN A 75 2.11 -2.63 -0.52
C ASN A 75 2.28 -4.15 -0.75
N LEU A 76 3.12 -4.54 -1.72
CA LEU A 76 3.43 -5.95 -1.96
C LEU A 76 4.16 -6.59 -0.78
N TYR A 77 5.10 -5.85 -0.16
CA TYR A 77 5.74 -6.30 1.06
C TYR A 77 4.72 -6.53 2.19
N GLN A 78 3.80 -5.58 2.43
CA GLN A 78 2.76 -5.72 3.46
C GLN A 78 1.83 -6.91 3.20
N TYR A 79 1.40 -7.12 1.95
CA TYR A 79 0.64 -8.31 1.57
C TYR A 79 1.40 -9.61 1.88
N ALA A 80 2.69 -9.68 1.52
CA ALA A 80 3.50 -10.86 1.75
C ALA A 80 3.67 -11.22 3.24
N GLN A 81 3.58 -10.24 4.15
CA GLN A 81 3.66 -10.48 5.59
C GLN A 81 2.36 -11.05 6.17
N GLU A 82 1.20 -10.71 5.61
CA GLU A 82 -0.11 -11.06 6.16
C GLU A 82 -1.17 -11.27 5.07
N PRO A 83 -0.99 -12.25 4.16
CA PRO A 83 -1.73 -12.36 2.91
C PRO A 83 -3.24 -12.63 3.07
N THR A 84 -3.67 -13.06 4.25
CA THR A 84 -5.08 -13.36 4.56
C THR A 84 -5.72 -12.33 5.48
N SER A 85 -4.95 -11.37 6.00
CA SER A 85 -5.50 -10.34 6.88
C SER A 85 -6.19 -9.24 6.06
N SER A 86 -7.11 -8.52 6.69
CA SER A 86 -7.72 -7.33 6.07
C SER A 86 -6.66 -6.32 5.65
N LEU A 87 -5.59 -6.16 6.44
CA LEU A 87 -4.51 -5.23 6.11
C LEU A 87 -3.70 -5.69 4.88
N GLY A 88 -3.33 -6.97 4.81
CA GLY A 88 -2.63 -7.52 3.66
C GLY A 88 -3.46 -7.47 2.38
N LEU A 89 -4.74 -7.83 2.45
CA LEU A 89 -5.63 -7.79 1.28
C LEU A 89 -5.93 -6.37 0.81
N ASN A 90 -6.08 -5.41 1.74
CA ASN A 90 -6.14 -3.99 1.37
C ASN A 90 -4.85 -3.54 0.68
N ALA A 91 -3.67 -3.96 1.18
CA ALA A 91 -2.41 -3.63 0.54
C ALA A 91 -2.31 -4.24 -0.87
N LEU A 92 -2.76 -5.47 -1.06
CA LEU A 92 -2.84 -6.11 -2.37
C LEU A 92 -3.79 -5.35 -3.32
N PHE A 93 -4.94 -4.91 -2.82
CA PHE A 93 -5.88 -4.10 -3.60
C PHE A 93 -5.26 -2.78 -4.07
N GLU A 94 -4.57 -2.06 -3.17
CA GLU A 94 -3.85 -0.84 -3.53
C GLU A 94 -2.69 -1.11 -4.51
N ALA A 95 -2.02 -2.26 -4.42
CA ALA A 95 -1.03 -2.68 -5.42
C ALA A 95 -1.66 -2.85 -6.81
N GLY A 96 -2.88 -3.41 -6.90
CA GLY A 96 -3.63 -3.50 -8.15
C GLY A 96 -3.89 -2.14 -8.78
N LYS A 97 -4.34 -1.16 -7.98
CA LYS A 97 -4.53 0.23 -8.42
C LYS A 97 -3.23 0.89 -8.89
N LEU A 98 -2.14 0.67 -8.16
CA LEU A 98 -0.82 1.19 -8.55
C LEU A 98 -0.32 0.57 -9.84
N TYR A 99 -0.57 -0.71 -10.09
CA TYR A 99 -0.27 -1.33 -11.38
C TYR A 99 -1.03 -0.66 -12.53
N LEU A 100 -2.28 -0.25 -12.33
CA LEU A 100 -3.02 0.54 -13.33
C LEU A 100 -2.36 1.92 -13.54
N GLU A 101 -1.97 2.61 -12.46
CA GLU A 101 -1.34 3.94 -12.52
C GLU A 101 -0.03 3.92 -13.34
N ILE A 102 0.75 2.84 -13.22
CA ILE A 102 2.02 2.68 -13.94
C ILE A 102 1.88 2.01 -15.33
N GLY A 103 0.65 1.74 -15.79
CA GLY A 103 0.37 1.15 -17.10
C GLY A 103 0.53 -0.36 -17.21
N GLU A 104 0.72 -1.05 -16.08
CA GLU A 104 0.90 -2.50 -15.97
C GLU A 104 -0.46 -3.22 -15.83
N GLU A 105 -1.34 -3.02 -16.80
CA GLU A 105 -2.75 -3.42 -16.71
C GLU A 105 -2.95 -4.93 -16.53
N ASN A 106 -2.12 -5.75 -17.18
CA ASN A 106 -2.20 -7.21 -17.04
C ASN A 106 -1.93 -7.66 -15.60
N LYS A 107 -0.93 -7.07 -14.94
CA LYS A 107 -0.61 -7.37 -13.54
C LYS A 107 -1.73 -6.91 -12.61
N ALA A 108 -2.34 -5.75 -12.88
CA ALA A 108 -3.50 -5.30 -12.13
C ALA A 108 -4.68 -6.27 -12.24
N LYS A 109 -4.99 -6.76 -13.45
CA LYS A 109 -6.04 -7.77 -13.68
C LYS A 109 -5.76 -9.06 -12.90
N GLU A 110 -4.53 -9.54 -12.90
CA GLU A 110 -4.13 -10.72 -12.11
C GLU A 110 -4.34 -10.50 -10.61
N VAL A 111 -3.95 -9.32 -10.10
CA VAL A 111 -4.13 -8.95 -8.70
C VAL A 111 -5.60 -8.91 -8.30
N PHE A 112 -6.45 -8.23 -9.07
CA PHE A 112 -7.88 -8.15 -8.74
C PHE A 112 -8.57 -9.51 -8.85
N LYS A 113 -8.23 -10.33 -9.85
CA LYS A 113 -8.73 -11.72 -9.96
C LYS A 113 -8.33 -12.55 -8.74
N SER A 114 -7.09 -12.41 -8.29
CA SER A 114 -6.61 -13.06 -7.05
C SER A 114 -7.45 -12.68 -5.84
N ILE A 115 -7.75 -11.38 -5.65
CA ILE A 115 -8.57 -10.90 -4.53
C ILE A 115 -9.99 -11.49 -4.57
N CYS A 116 -10.63 -11.49 -5.76
CA CYS A 116 -11.96 -12.09 -5.95
C CYS A 116 -11.98 -13.59 -5.57
N ASN A 117 -10.91 -14.32 -5.89
CA ASN A 117 -10.82 -15.77 -5.66
C ASN A 117 -10.44 -16.14 -4.22
N GLN A 118 -9.64 -15.31 -3.53
CA GLN A 118 -9.16 -15.59 -2.18
C GLN A 118 -10.21 -15.27 -1.09
N SER A 119 -11.16 -14.35 -1.37
CA SER A 119 -12.39 -14.05 -0.62
C SER A 119 -12.36 -14.20 0.92
N PHE A 120 -11.36 -13.60 1.58
CA PHE A 120 -11.40 -13.42 3.05
C PHE A 120 -12.12 -12.12 3.46
N SER A 121 -12.52 -11.29 2.50
CA SER A 121 -13.34 -10.09 2.71
C SER A 121 -14.28 -9.87 1.52
N ARG A 122 -15.58 -9.94 1.78
CA ARG A 122 -16.63 -9.70 0.78
C ARG A 122 -16.53 -8.31 0.16
N GLU A 123 -16.27 -7.29 0.98
CA GLU A 123 -16.15 -5.91 0.52
C GLU A 123 -14.99 -5.74 -0.46
N LEU A 124 -13.85 -6.38 -0.19
CA LEU A 124 -12.69 -6.30 -1.08
C LEU A 124 -12.89 -7.08 -2.37
N ALA A 125 -13.58 -8.22 -2.31
CA ALA A 125 -13.98 -8.95 -3.51
C ALA A 125 -14.93 -8.12 -4.39
N GLU A 126 -15.91 -7.41 -3.79
CA GLU A 126 -16.82 -6.52 -4.51
C GLU A 126 -16.07 -5.35 -5.18
N LYS A 127 -15.14 -4.70 -4.47
CA LYS A 127 -14.29 -3.64 -5.05
C LYS A 127 -13.41 -4.15 -6.18
N ALA A 128 -12.74 -5.28 -6.00
CA ALA A 128 -11.89 -5.87 -7.03
C ALA A 128 -12.69 -6.31 -8.26
N SER A 129 -13.92 -6.82 -8.06
CA SER A 129 -14.82 -7.15 -9.17
C SER A 129 -15.26 -5.92 -9.94
N LEU A 130 -15.51 -4.79 -9.27
CA LEU A 130 -15.86 -3.54 -9.95
C LEU A 130 -14.71 -3.06 -10.85
N GLU A 131 -13.49 -3.02 -10.32
CA GLU A 131 -12.28 -2.63 -11.07
C GLU A 131 -12.06 -3.54 -12.29
N LEU A 132 -12.32 -4.85 -12.18
CA LEU A 132 -12.24 -5.76 -13.32
C LEU A 132 -13.30 -5.49 -14.39
N SER A 133 -14.55 -5.34 -13.99
CA SER A 133 -15.68 -5.11 -14.90
C SER A 133 -15.50 -3.83 -15.71
N GLU A 134 -15.06 -2.74 -15.07
CA GLU A 134 -14.78 -1.47 -15.76
C GLU A 134 -13.72 -1.66 -16.85
N ARG A 135 -12.71 -2.50 -16.61
CA ARG A 135 -11.63 -2.76 -17.56
C ARG A 135 -12.04 -3.68 -18.70
N GLU A 136 -12.89 -4.67 -18.46
CA GLU A 136 -13.41 -5.54 -19.52
C GLU A 136 -14.29 -4.75 -20.50
N ILE A 137 -15.15 -3.87 -19.99
CA ILE A 137 -15.98 -2.97 -20.82
C ILE A 137 -15.13 -2.02 -21.67
N LEU A 138 -14.06 -1.45 -21.09
CA LEU A 138 -13.14 -0.58 -21.85
C LEU A 138 -12.40 -1.35 -22.94
N ASN A 139 -12.03 -2.62 -22.69
CA ASN A 139 -11.34 -3.43 -23.68
C ASN A 139 -12.28 -3.83 -24.83
N ASP A 140 -13.53 -4.23 -24.53
CA ASP A 140 -14.53 -4.61 -25.54
C ASP A 140 -14.91 -3.41 -26.44
N SER A 141 -15.07 -2.21 -25.86
CA SER A 141 -15.32 -0.98 -26.63
C SER A 141 -14.13 -0.52 -27.47
N HIS A 142 -12.89 -0.78 -27.04
CA HIS A 142 -11.70 -0.51 -27.86
C HIS A 142 -11.60 -1.46 -29.07
N THR A 143 -12.00 -2.73 -28.94
CA THR A 143 -12.07 -3.67 -30.07
C THR A 143 -13.09 -3.24 -31.11
N GLU A 144 -14.28 -2.76 -30.70
CA GLU A 144 -15.30 -2.28 -31.65
C GLU A 144 -14.90 -1.00 -32.38
N ILE A 145 -14.18 -0.09 -31.71
CA ILE A 145 -13.68 1.16 -32.33
C ILE A 145 -12.52 0.87 -33.29
N GLN A 146 -11.62 -0.05 -32.96
CA GLN A 146 -10.50 -0.43 -33.82
C GLN A 146 -10.99 -1.09 -35.12
N GLU A 147 -12.02 -1.95 -35.06
CA GLU A 147 -12.63 -2.57 -36.26
C GLU A 147 -13.35 -1.56 -37.18
N CYS A 148 -13.83 -0.44 -36.63
CA CYS A 148 -14.44 0.63 -37.42
C CYS A 148 -13.40 1.59 -38.05
N ALA A 149 -12.18 1.66 -37.50
CA ALA A 149 -11.10 2.52 -38.01
C ALA A 149 -10.25 1.87 -39.11
N GLU A 150 -10.38 0.56 -39.32
CA GLU A 150 -9.62 -0.21 -40.32
C GLU A 150 -10.43 -0.56 -41.60
N LYS A 151 -11.53 0.15 -41.89
CA LYS A 151 -12.31 0.03 -43.14
C LYS A 151 -12.41 1.36 -43.88
#